data_AF-A0A5E4UCZ4-F1
#
_entry.id   AF-A0A5E4UCZ4-F1
#
_cell.length_a   1.000
_cell.length_b   1.000
_cell.length_c   1.000
_cell.angle_alpha   90.00
_cell.angle_beta   90.00
_cell.angle_gamma   90.00
#
_symmetry.space_group_name_H-M   'P 1'
#
loop_
_entity.id
_entity.type
_entity.pdbx_description
1 polymer ?
#
loop_
_entity_poly.entity_id
_entity_poly.type
_entity_poly.pdbx_seq_one_letter_code
_entity_poly.pdbx_strand_id
1 'polypeptide(L)'
;MTKIGRNDPCPCGSGKKFKRCHGALAHLDRLQFEIPKMVARAQASEAQRQRQQGMGRPIISVQTETGHRLVAVRNRLMYSKGWKTFHDFLVDYIKTALGSGSGSDWGASELAKPSDQRHPILNWYQLVGEQQRTYITEPGKVSSAEMTGAIAAFMFLAYDLYALDHNAELQEKLVARLRNRDNFEGARYEVFVAATLIRAGFEIEFENEDDRTTTHCEFTATFTRTGKRFSVEAKHRAGARLRMGHLLIGALQKRANHPRIVFIDINMPDDGSEANGSALMNSAVRKLRGFEHKTINGQQLPPAYLIVTNTPWHHHLESTSFRCCMDVDGFQIPDFKANVMAPSLRAAIEARESHIELHELMRSIQDHSNIPATFDGDVPEFAFGDGAPRLVIGRHYLVTDHDAIERPGELTTATVMEAEKRAVCGLTLDNGTSIICTWPLSDEEIAAWRRHPDTFFGVVTQRSTKVETPLQLYDFFLDGFKQTPKERLLERMTGAPDFQELTRLDQPKLASIFAERSVYGAIAAGLKFA
;
A
#
# COMPACT_ATOMS: atom_id res chain seq x y z
N MET A 1 40.70 9.50 -11.87
CA MET A 1 39.99 10.29 -12.90
C MET A 1 40.87 11.45 -13.32
N THR A 2 41.21 11.55 -14.60
CA THR A 2 41.94 12.69 -15.18
C THR A 2 41.11 13.96 -15.00
N LYS A 3 41.70 15.04 -14.45
CA LYS A 3 41.02 16.34 -14.32
C LYS A 3 40.73 16.89 -15.72
N ILE A 4 39.46 17.07 -16.06
CA ILE A 4 39.04 17.69 -17.32
C ILE A 4 39.36 19.19 -17.24
N GLY A 5 40.17 19.69 -18.19
CA GLY A 5 40.51 21.09 -18.31
C GLY A 5 39.34 21.93 -18.80
N ARG A 6 39.23 23.19 -18.35
CA ARG A 6 38.12 24.10 -18.73
C ARG A 6 37.94 24.27 -20.25
N ASN A 7 38.99 24.12 -21.03
CA ASN A 7 38.95 24.27 -22.49
C ASN A 7 38.81 22.95 -23.26
N ASP A 8 38.84 21.80 -22.58
CA ASP A 8 38.74 20.49 -23.21
C ASP A 8 37.33 20.25 -23.76
N PRO A 9 37.16 19.39 -24.76
CA PRO A 9 35.85 18.94 -25.21
C PRO A 9 35.04 18.39 -24.03
N CYS A 10 33.76 18.76 -23.97
CA CYS A 10 32.89 18.30 -22.90
C CYS A 10 32.60 16.80 -23.05
N PRO A 11 32.70 15.99 -21.98
CA PRO A 11 32.54 14.53 -22.05
C PRO A 11 31.12 14.07 -22.42
N CYS A 12 30.12 14.96 -22.45
CA CYS A 12 28.78 14.64 -22.91
C CYS A 12 28.63 14.51 -24.43
N GLY A 13 29.71 14.68 -25.20
CA GLY A 13 29.68 14.54 -26.66
C GLY A 13 29.07 15.74 -27.41
N SER A 14 28.77 16.85 -26.73
CA SER A 14 28.12 18.02 -27.35
C SER A 14 29.00 18.82 -28.34
N GLY A 15 30.28 18.46 -28.50
CA GLY A 15 31.25 19.22 -29.29
C GLY A 15 31.66 20.58 -28.70
N LYS A 16 31.08 21.00 -27.58
CA LYS A 16 31.40 22.27 -26.89
C LYS A 16 32.57 22.09 -25.90
N LYS A 17 33.31 23.18 -25.64
CA LYS A 17 34.31 23.22 -24.53
C LYS A 17 33.62 23.02 -23.18
N PHE A 18 34.26 22.33 -22.24
CA PHE A 18 33.70 22.04 -20.91
C PHE A 18 33.15 23.30 -20.23
N LYS A 19 33.91 24.41 -20.21
CA LYS A 19 33.46 25.70 -19.63
C LYS A 19 32.25 26.38 -20.31
N ARG A 20 31.84 25.90 -21.49
CA ARG A 20 30.67 26.39 -22.25
C ARG A 20 29.54 25.35 -22.29
N CYS A 21 29.66 24.29 -21.51
CA CYS A 21 28.69 23.21 -21.37
C CYS A 21 28.58 22.86 -19.87
N HIS A 22 28.92 21.64 -19.45
CA HIS A 22 28.80 21.19 -18.05
C HIS A 22 29.66 21.97 -17.03
N GLY A 23 30.68 22.72 -17.47
CA GLY A 23 31.49 23.62 -16.65
C GLY A 23 31.14 25.11 -16.78
N ALA A 24 30.02 25.45 -17.42
CA ALA A 24 29.54 26.83 -17.51
C ALA A 24 28.82 27.25 -16.22
N LEU A 25 29.01 28.50 -15.77
CA LEU A 25 28.27 29.05 -14.62
C LEU A 25 26.75 29.01 -14.86
N ALA A 26 26.31 29.37 -16.06
CA ALA A 26 24.90 29.24 -16.46
C ALA A 26 24.36 27.80 -16.43
N HIS A 27 25.24 26.78 -16.50
CA HIS A 27 24.82 25.39 -16.28
C HIS A 27 24.64 25.08 -14.80
N LEU A 28 25.47 25.64 -13.91
CA LEU A 28 25.28 25.55 -12.46
C LEU A 28 24.00 26.25 -12.01
N ASP A 29 23.70 27.43 -12.56
CA ASP A 29 22.44 28.13 -12.27
C ASP A 29 21.23 27.30 -12.73
N ARG A 30 21.29 26.71 -13.93
CA ARG A 30 20.24 25.78 -14.41
C ARG A 30 20.08 24.56 -13.51
N LEU A 31 21.17 23.96 -13.06
CA LEU A 31 21.12 22.82 -12.13
C LEU A 31 20.47 23.21 -10.80
N GLN A 32 20.70 24.44 -10.30
CA GLN A 32 20.05 24.92 -9.08
C GLN A 32 18.53 24.96 -9.19
N PHE A 33 17.98 25.27 -10.38
CA PHE A 33 16.54 25.24 -10.63
C PHE A 33 15.99 23.84 -10.95
N GLU A 34 16.78 22.98 -11.61
CA GLU A 34 16.33 21.65 -12.03
C GLU A 34 16.41 20.60 -10.91
N ILE A 35 17.39 20.69 -9.99
CA ILE A 35 17.55 19.72 -8.89
C ILE A 35 16.27 19.58 -8.05
N PRO A 36 15.63 20.67 -7.56
CA PRO A 36 14.38 20.55 -6.81
C PRO A 36 13.27 19.85 -7.60
N LYS A 37 13.16 20.10 -8.91
CA LYS A 37 12.17 19.45 -9.78
C LYS A 37 12.46 17.95 -9.94
N MET A 38 13.73 17.58 -10.11
CA MET A 38 14.15 16.18 -10.16
C MET A 38 13.87 15.45 -8.84
N VAL A 39 14.15 16.09 -7.71
CA VAL A 39 13.85 15.54 -6.38
C VAL A 39 12.34 15.36 -6.19
N ALA A 40 11.53 16.36 -6.55
CA ALA A 40 10.07 16.27 -6.45
C ALA A 40 9.49 15.13 -7.31
N ARG A 41 10.02 14.92 -8.53
CA ARG A 41 9.63 13.80 -9.40
C ARG A 41 10.04 12.45 -8.83
N ALA A 42 11.25 12.35 -8.29
CA ALA A 42 11.72 11.12 -7.65
C ALA A 42 10.86 10.78 -6.42
N GLN A 43 10.52 11.77 -5.60
CA GLN A 43 9.61 11.61 -4.47
C GLN A 43 8.21 11.17 -4.90
N ALA A 44 7.67 11.73 -5.99
CA ALA A 44 6.37 11.32 -6.51
C ALA A 44 6.37 9.91 -7.08
N SER A 45 7.44 9.52 -7.76
CA SER A 45 7.62 8.16 -8.28
C SER A 45 7.69 7.15 -7.14
N GLU A 46 8.45 7.48 -6.09
CA GLU A 46 8.55 6.65 -4.89
C GLU A 46 7.22 6.59 -4.11
N ALA A 47 6.50 7.71 -3.96
CA ALA A 47 5.18 7.72 -3.33
C ALA A 47 4.17 6.88 -4.12
N GLN A 48 4.17 6.99 -5.45
CA GLN A 48 3.33 6.16 -6.31
C GLN A 48 3.68 4.68 -6.17
N ARG A 49 4.98 4.33 -6.18
CA ARG A 49 5.47 2.97 -5.98
C ARG A 49 4.96 2.42 -4.65
N GLN A 50 5.15 3.17 -3.55
CA GLN A 50 4.68 2.76 -2.23
C GLN A 50 3.17 2.55 -2.20
N ARG A 51 2.37 3.43 -2.83
CA ARG A 51 0.91 3.24 -2.92
C ARG A 51 0.47 2.00 -3.68
N GLN A 52 1.24 1.57 -4.67
CA GLN A 52 0.91 0.35 -5.42
C GLN A 52 1.43 -0.91 -4.71
N GLN A 53 2.67 -0.88 -4.25
CA GLN A 53 3.43 -2.07 -3.84
C GLN A 53 3.51 -2.25 -2.32
N GLY A 54 3.13 -1.23 -1.55
CA GLY A 54 3.33 -1.18 -0.11
C GLY A 54 4.74 -0.71 0.29
N MET A 55 4.98 -0.79 1.60
CA MET A 55 6.18 -0.28 2.27
C MET A 55 7.31 -1.31 2.37
N GLY A 56 7.08 -2.54 1.90
CA GLY A 56 8.12 -3.55 1.78
C GLY A 56 9.19 -3.17 0.75
N ARG A 57 10.16 -4.07 0.56
CA ARG A 57 11.14 -3.97 -0.53
C ARG A 57 10.40 -3.83 -1.87
N PRO A 58 10.80 -2.85 -2.70
CA PRO A 58 10.14 -2.60 -3.98
C PRO A 58 10.29 -3.79 -4.92
N ILE A 59 9.40 -3.90 -5.89
CA ILE A 59 9.60 -4.79 -7.04
C ILE A 59 10.80 -4.25 -7.83
N ILE A 60 11.90 -5.00 -7.80
CA ILE A 60 13.12 -4.65 -8.55
C ILE A 60 13.07 -5.37 -9.89
N SER A 61 12.98 -4.60 -10.98
CA SER A 61 12.84 -5.13 -12.33
C SER A 61 13.54 -4.26 -13.37
N VAL A 62 14.04 -4.87 -14.45
CA VAL A 62 14.62 -4.17 -15.59
C VAL A 62 14.34 -4.91 -16.90
N GLN A 63 14.15 -4.17 -17.99
CA GLN A 63 14.14 -4.76 -19.33
C GLN A 63 15.50 -4.62 -19.99
N THR A 64 16.02 -5.72 -20.53
CA THR A 64 17.24 -5.71 -21.34
C THR A 64 16.93 -5.32 -22.78
N GLU A 65 17.96 -4.86 -23.50
CA GLU A 65 17.91 -4.60 -24.94
C GLU A 65 17.49 -5.84 -25.75
N THR A 66 17.80 -7.04 -25.25
CA THR A 66 17.40 -8.33 -25.89
C THR A 66 15.93 -8.71 -25.65
N GLY A 67 15.17 -7.85 -24.96
CA GLY A 67 13.74 -8.00 -24.69
C GLY A 67 13.39 -8.81 -23.45
N HIS A 68 14.37 -9.36 -22.72
CA HIS A 68 14.11 -10.05 -21.44
C HIS A 68 13.77 -9.04 -20.34
N ARG A 69 12.71 -9.34 -19.58
CA ARG A 69 12.41 -8.74 -18.27
C ARG A 69 13.13 -9.56 -17.20
N LEU A 70 13.90 -8.92 -16.34
CA LEU A 70 14.55 -9.55 -15.18
C LEU A 70 13.87 -9.02 -13.92
N VAL A 71 13.53 -9.89 -12.99
CA VAL A 71 12.84 -9.55 -11.72
C VAL A 71 13.61 -10.17 -10.56
N ALA A 72 13.96 -9.36 -9.56
CA ALA A 72 14.66 -9.84 -8.38
C ALA A 72 13.69 -10.48 -7.39
N VAL A 73 14.10 -11.63 -6.84
CA VAL A 73 13.40 -12.36 -5.80
C VAL A 73 14.42 -12.67 -4.71
N ARG A 74 14.46 -11.85 -3.64
CA ARG A 74 15.47 -11.94 -2.59
C ARG A 74 16.89 -11.88 -3.17
N ASN A 75 17.61 -12.99 -3.13
CA ASN A 75 18.97 -13.18 -3.64
C ASN A 75 19.02 -13.87 -5.02
N ARG A 76 17.88 -13.98 -5.70
CA ARG A 76 17.73 -14.65 -7.00
C ARG A 76 17.23 -13.67 -8.06
N LEU A 77 17.52 -13.97 -9.32
CA LEU A 77 17.04 -13.22 -10.46
C LEU A 77 16.28 -14.18 -11.38
N MET A 78 15.01 -13.90 -11.62
CA MET A 78 14.21 -14.63 -12.60
C MET A 78 14.06 -13.77 -13.85
N TYR A 79 13.90 -14.40 -15.02
CA TYR A 79 13.78 -13.66 -16.27
C TYR A 79 12.90 -14.35 -17.30
N SER A 80 12.22 -13.56 -18.12
CA SER A 80 11.41 -14.04 -19.24
C SER A 80 11.24 -12.93 -20.29
N LYS A 81 11.04 -13.32 -21.56
CA LYS A 81 10.57 -12.39 -22.61
C LYS A 81 9.05 -12.20 -22.59
N GLY A 82 8.34 -13.10 -21.92
CA GLY A 82 6.88 -13.13 -21.87
C GLY A 82 6.25 -12.18 -20.86
N TRP A 83 7.02 -11.64 -19.91
CA TRP A 83 6.47 -10.78 -18.87
C TRP A 83 6.30 -9.34 -19.35
N LYS A 84 5.04 -8.94 -19.57
CA LYS A 84 4.62 -7.58 -19.89
C LYS A 84 4.10 -6.86 -18.65
N THR A 85 3.38 -7.60 -17.81
CA THR A 85 2.80 -7.13 -16.56
C THR A 85 3.43 -7.87 -15.38
N PHE A 86 3.29 -7.31 -14.18
CA PHE A 86 3.68 -8.02 -12.97
C PHE A 86 2.85 -9.30 -12.75
N HIS A 87 1.61 -9.33 -13.26
CA HIS A 87 0.74 -10.51 -13.22
C HIS A 87 1.34 -11.68 -14.01
N ASP A 88 1.94 -11.42 -15.18
CA ASP A 88 2.63 -12.46 -15.96
C ASP A 88 3.78 -13.10 -15.17
N PHE A 89 4.55 -12.26 -14.47
CA PHE A 89 5.62 -12.72 -13.59
C PHE A 89 5.06 -13.57 -12.44
N LEU A 90 3.98 -13.13 -11.79
CA LEU A 90 3.38 -13.86 -10.66
C LEU A 90 2.92 -15.27 -11.04
N VAL A 91 2.37 -15.45 -12.25
CA VAL A 91 1.96 -16.77 -12.77
C VAL A 91 3.15 -17.73 -12.88
N ASP A 92 4.33 -17.25 -13.26
CA ASP A 92 5.54 -18.09 -13.33
C ASP A 92 6.24 -18.23 -11.97
N TYR A 93 6.17 -17.18 -11.16
CA TYR A 93 6.76 -17.16 -9.83
C TYR A 93 6.09 -18.20 -8.91
N ILE A 94 4.76 -18.29 -8.87
CA ILE A 94 4.08 -19.27 -8.01
C ILE A 94 4.42 -20.72 -8.38
N LYS A 95 4.61 -21.02 -9.67
CA LYS A 95 5.10 -22.33 -10.13
C LYS A 95 6.50 -22.61 -9.59
N THR A 96 7.37 -21.61 -9.64
CA THR A 96 8.74 -21.71 -9.12
C THR A 96 8.76 -21.87 -7.59
N ALA A 97 7.93 -21.11 -6.87
CA ALA A 97 7.83 -21.18 -5.42
C ALA A 97 7.34 -22.55 -4.96
N LEU A 98 6.22 -23.04 -5.51
CA LEU A 98 5.63 -24.33 -5.14
C LEU A 98 6.41 -25.54 -5.70
N GLY A 99 7.11 -25.37 -6.82
CA GLY A 99 7.95 -26.39 -7.45
C GLY A 99 9.38 -26.45 -6.90
N SER A 100 9.71 -25.65 -5.89
CA SER A 100 11.05 -25.65 -5.29
C SER A 100 11.25 -26.80 -4.30
N GLY A 101 12.51 -27.07 -3.95
CA GLY A 101 12.86 -28.06 -2.94
C GLY A 101 12.36 -29.47 -3.27
N SER A 102 11.63 -30.07 -2.33
CA SER A 102 11.02 -31.40 -2.49
C SER A 102 9.83 -31.44 -3.45
N GLY A 103 9.50 -30.32 -4.10
CA GLY A 103 8.27 -30.10 -4.86
C GLY A 103 8.42 -30.08 -6.37
N SER A 104 9.59 -30.41 -6.93
CA SER A 104 9.88 -30.26 -8.37
C SER A 104 8.82 -30.86 -9.29
N ASP A 105 8.27 -32.02 -8.92
CA ASP A 105 7.26 -32.74 -9.71
C ASP A 105 5.83 -32.61 -9.15
N TRP A 106 5.64 -31.85 -8.07
CA TRP A 106 4.35 -31.75 -7.37
C TRP A 106 3.25 -31.23 -8.30
N GLY A 107 3.50 -30.13 -9.01
CA GLY A 107 2.50 -29.55 -9.92
C GLY A 107 2.08 -30.52 -11.03
N ALA A 108 3.03 -31.23 -11.64
CA ALA A 108 2.74 -32.24 -12.65
C ALA A 108 1.93 -33.41 -12.07
N SER A 109 2.29 -33.86 -10.87
CA SER A 109 1.57 -34.94 -10.17
C SER A 109 0.13 -34.55 -9.79
N GLU A 110 -0.11 -33.29 -9.42
CA GLU A 110 -1.46 -32.77 -9.13
C GLU A 110 -2.29 -32.62 -10.40
N LEU A 111 -1.70 -32.13 -11.50
CA LEU A 111 -2.40 -31.98 -12.77
C LEU A 111 -2.88 -33.32 -13.35
N ALA A 112 -2.18 -34.42 -13.06
CA ALA A 112 -2.61 -35.77 -13.44
C ALA A 112 -3.84 -36.29 -12.66
N LYS A 113 -4.21 -35.65 -11.55
CA LYS A 113 -5.36 -36.06 -10.72
C LYS A 113 -6.68 -35.53 -11.29
N PRO A 114 -7.81 -36.25 -11.07
CA PRO A 114 -9.16 -35.72 -11.22
C PRO A 114 -9.39 -34.45 -10.37
N SER A 115 -10.27 -33.55 -10.81
CA SER A 115 -10.46 -32.23 -10.21
C SER A 115 -10.88 -32.25 -8.73
N ASP A 116 -11.64 -33.26 -8.30
CA ASP A 116 -12.11 -33.46 -6.92
C ASP A 116 -11.00 -33.95 -5.96
N GLN A 117 -9.96 -34.55 -6.52
CA GLN A 117 -8.79 -35.07 -5.80
C GLN A 117 -7.55 -34.17 -5.95
N ARG A 118 -7.58 -33.25 -6.93
CA ARG A 118 -6.53 -32.29 -7.21
C ARG A 118 -6.47 -31.20 -6.15
N HIS A 119 -5.25 -30.73 -5.86
CA HIS A 119 -5.03 -29.61 -4.97
C HIS A 119 -5.73 -28.32 -5.46
N PRO A 120 -6.38 -27.52 -4.57
CA PRO A 120 -7.13 -26.33 -4.96
C PRO A 120 -6.38 -25.34 -5.86
N ILE A 121 -5.09 -25.10 -5.58
CA ILE A 121 -4.23 -24.21 -6.38
C ILE A 121 -4.24 -24.60 -7.87
N LEU A 122 -4.20 -25.89 -8.19
CA LEU A 122 -4.17 -26.35 -9.58
C LEU A 122 -5.56 -26.34 -10.23
N ASN A 123 -6.63 -26.43 -9.43
CA ASN A 123 -7.98 -26.15 -9.92
C ASN A 123 -8.13 -24.65 -10.29
N TRP A 124 -7.62 -23.74 -9.45
CA TRP A 124 -7.60 -22.31 -9.78
C TRP A 124 -6.72 -22.02 -11.00
N TYR A 125 -5.55 -22.65 -11.09
CA TYR A 125 -4.67 -22.51 -12.25
C TYR A 125 -5.34 -22.91 -13.56
N GLN A 126 -6.15 -23.98 -13.56
CA GLN A 126 -6.93 -24.37 -14.73
C GLN A 126 -7.92 -23.26 -15.14
N LEU A 127 -8.65 -22.68 -14.18
CA LEU A 127 -9.59 -21.58 -14.41
C LEU A 127 -8.90 -20.30 -14.89
N VAL A 128 -7.69 -20.00 -14.40
CA VAL A 128 -6.83 -18.93 -14.94
C VAL A 128 -6.55 -19.17 -16.43
N GLY A 129 -6.14 -20.38 -16.80
CA GLY A 129 -5.89 -20.72 -18.20
C GLY A 129 -7.14 -20.64 -19.09
N GLU A 130 -8.31 -21.01 -18.56
CA GLU A 130 -9.60 -20.87 -19.26
C GLU A 130 -9.95 -19.40 -19.49
N GLN A 131 -9.84 -18.55 -18.46
CA GLN A 131 -10.09 -17.13 -18.61
C GLN A 131 -9.11 -16.47 -19.58
N GLN A 132 -7.81 -16.80 -19.50
CA GLN A 132 -6.81 -16.30 -20.44
C GLN A 132 -7.16 -16.62 -21.90
N ARG A 133 -7.64 -17.83 -22.20
CA ARG A 133 -8.09 -18.20 -23.56
C ARG A 133 -9.30 -17.39 -24.04
N THR A 134 -10.17 -16.97 -23.12
CA THR A 134 -11.37 -16.20 -23.45
C THR A 134 -11.05 -14.73 -23.72
N TYR A 135 -10.17 -14.12 -22.93
CA TYR A 135 -9.94 -12.66 -22.96
C TYR A 135 -8.69 -12.22 -23.75
N ILE A 136 -7.69 -13.08 -23.91
CA ILE A 136 -6.49 -12.76 -24.70
C ILE A 136 -6.75 -13.08 -26.17
N THR A 137 -7.21 -12.09 -26.92
CA THR A 137 -7.49 -12.21 -28.36
C THR A 137 -6.26 -11.91 -29.23
N GLU A 138 -5.32 -11.11 -28.74
CA GLU A 138 -4.09 -10.71 -29.44
C GLU A 138 -2.83 -11.09 -28.63
N PRO A 139 -2.18 -12.23 -28.95
CA PRO A 139 -1.00 -12.69 -28.22
C PRO A 139 0.12 -11.63 -28.17
N GLY A 140 0.63 -11.39 -26.96
CA GLY A 140 1.73 -10.46 -26.72
C GLY A 140 1.31 -9.01 -26.46
N LYS A 141 0.03 -8.68 -26.61
CA LYS A 141 -0.56 -7.42 -26.10
C LYS A 141 -1.16 -7.65 -24.70
N VAL A 142 -1.16 -6.59 -23.89
CA VAL A 142 -1.79 -6.61 -22.57
C VAL A 142 -3.31 -6.63 -22.74
N SER A 143 -3.99 -7.45 -21.95
CA SER A 143 -5.44 -7.56 -21.92
C SER A 143 -5.94 -7.45 -20.48
N SER A 144 -7.16 -6.96 -20.30
CA SER A 144 -7.80 -6.79 -19.00
C SER A 144 -9.04 -7.67 -18.88
N ALA A 145 -9.25 -8.24 -17.70
CA ALA A 145 -10.43 -9.02 -17.36
C ALA A 145 -10.76 -8.83 -15.88
N GLU A 146 -12.03 -9.00 -15.50
CA GLU A 146 -12.43 -9.03 -14.10
C GLU A 146 -11.89 -10.29 -13.40
N MET A 147 -11.45 -10.15 -12.15
CA MET A 147 -11.04 -11.32 -11.37
C MET A 147 -12.28 -12.08 -10.89
N THR A 148 -12.44 -13.33 -11.33
CA THR A 148 -13.32 -14.26 -10.62
C THR A 148 -12.66 -14.68 -9.30
N GLY A 149 -13.41 -15.33 -8.40
CA GLY A 149 -12.86 -15.86 -7.16
C GLY A 149 -11.65 -16.80 -7.36
N ALA A 150 -11.64 -17.63 -8.42
CA ALA A 150 -10.50 -18.49 -8.71
C ALA A 150 -9.24 -17.69 -9.08
N ILE A 151 -9.40 -16.65 -9.90
CA ILE A 151 -8.31 -15.78 -10.35
C ILE A 151 -7.76 -15.00 -9.16
N ALA A 152 -8.63 -14.41 -8.35
CA ALA A 152 -8.24 -13.71 -7.13
C ALA A 152 -7.50 -14.67 -6.19
N ALA A 153 -8.04 -15.86 -5.92
CA ALA A 153 -7.41 -16.83 -5.05
C ALA A 153 -6.00 -17.22 -5.49
N PHE A 154 -5.79 -17.42 -6.80
CA PHE A 154 -4.50 -17.79 -7.38
C PHE A 154 -3.51 -16.61 -7.38
N MET A 155 -3.93 -15.45 -7.89
CA MET A 155 -3.05 -14.29 -8.09
C MET A 155 -2.62 -13.65 -6.76
N PHE A 156 -3.53 -13.56 -5.78
CA PHE A 156 -3.16 -13.05 -4.47
C PHE A 156 -2.24 -14.02 -3.71
N LEU A 157 -2.43 -15.34 -3.84
CA LEU A 157 -1.48 -16.30 -3.27
C LEU A 157 -0.09 -16.14 -3.92
N ALA A 158 -0.03 -15.99 -5.24
CA ALA A 158 1.23 -15.75 -5.94
C ALA A 158 1.91 -14.46 -5.45
N TYR A 159 1.14 -13.38 -5.29
CA TYR A 159 1.66 -12.10 -4.81
C TYR A 159 2.11 -12.17 -3.35
N ASP A 160 1.34 -12.80 -2.48
CA ASP A 160 1.69 -12.95 -1.06
C ASP A 160 2.96 -13.80 -0.90
N LEU A 161 3.11 -14.88 -1.68
CA LEU A 161 4.34 -15.67 -1.73
C LEU A 161 5.53 -14.84 -2.21
N TYR A 162 5.34 -13.97 -3.20
CA TYR A 162 6.41 -13.11 -3.71
C TYR A 162 6.81 -12.07 -2.67
N ALA A 163 5.82 -11.39 -2.07
CA ALA A 163 6.03 -10.39 -1.04
C ALA A 163 6.80 -11.00 0.14
N LEU A 164 6.40 -12.20 0.59
CA LEU A 164 7.09 -12.92 1.65
C LEU A 164 8.53 -13.29 1.29
N ASP A 165 8.75 -13.99 0.17
CA ASP A 165 10.09 -14.45 -0.23
C ASP A 165 11.05 -13.29 -0.51
N HIS A 166 10.55 -12.24 -1.18
CA HIS A 166 11.39 -11.09 -1.54
C HIS A 166 11.84 -10.29 -0.31
N ASN A 167 11.04 -10.26 0.76
CA ASN A 167 11.32 -9.47 1.97
C ASN A 167 11.97 -10.27 3.10
N ALA A 168 11.58 -11.54 3.25
CA ALA A 168 12.04 -12.43 4.31
C ALA A 168 12.60 -13.73 3.71
N GLU A 169 12.34 -14.86 4.35
CA GLU A 169 12.68 -16.19 3.86
C GLU A 169 11.41 -17.00 3.64
N LEU A 170 11.19 -17.48 2.42
CA LEU A 170 10.15 -18.48 2.17
C LEU A 170 10.64 -19.85 2.65
N GLN A 171 10.18 -20.25 3.84
CA GLN A 171 10.61 -21.50 4.48
C GLN A 171 10.05 -22.74 3.76
N GLU A 172 10.89 -23.75 3.51
CA GLU A 172 10.48 -25.01 2.85
C GLU A 172 9.35 -25.73 3.61
N LYS A 173 9.33 -25.63 4.96
CA LYS A 173 8.24 -26.20 5.78
C LYS A 173 6.89 -25.57 5.46
N LEU A 174 6.84 -24.24 5.31
CA LEU A 174 5.63 -23.52 4.94
C LEU A 174 5.19 -23.90 3.52
N VAL A 175 6.14 -23.98 2.56
CA VAL A 175 5.86 -24.43 1.18
C VAL A 175 5.38 -25.88 1.13
N ALA A 176 5.92 -26.77 1.97
CA ALA A 176 5.45 -28.15 2.08
C ALA A 176 4.01 -28.23 2.61
N ARG A 177 3.65 -27.38 3.58
CA ARG A 177 2.26 -27.27 4.08
C ARG A 177 1.31 -26.71 3.03
N LEU A 178 1.75 -25.74 2.21
CA LEU A 178 0.96 -25.22 1.09
C LEU A 178 0.68 -26.25 -0.01
N ARG A 179 1.56 -27.24 -0.18
CA ARG A 179 1.37 -28.37 -1.13
C ARG A 179 0.49 -29.47 -0.56
N ASN A 180 0.31 -29.50 0.76
CA ASN A 180 -0.49 -30.50 1.44
C ASN A 180 -1.94 -30.02 1.59
N ARG A 181 -2.88 -30.76 0.97
CA ARG A 181 -4.30 -30.39 0.93
C ARG A 181 -4.92 -30.17 2.32
N ASP A 182 -4.55 -30.96 3.31
CA ASP A 182 -5.16 -30.91 4.66
C ASP A 182 -4.67 -29.69 5.45
N ASN A 183 -3.44 -29.25 5.19
CA ASN A 183 -2.80 -28.11 5.87
C ASN A 183 -2.89 -26.80 5.08
N PHE A 184 -3.36 -26.86 3.83
CA PHE A 184 -3.27 -25.79 2.85
C PHE A 184 -3.90 -24.48 3.33
N GLU A 185 -5.15 -24.50 3.80
CA GLU A 185 -5.87 -23.27 4.15
C GLU A 185 -5.23 -22.51 5.32
N GLY A 186 -4.71 -23.24 6.32
CA GLY A 186 -3.97 -22.64 7.43
C GLY A 186 -2.66 -22.00 6.96
N ALA A 187 -1.86 -22.74 6.18
CA ALA A 187 -0.59 -22.24 5.65
C ALA A 187 -0.78 -21.06 4.68
N ARG A 188 -1.84 -21.08 3.86
CA ARG A 188 -2.22 -19.98 3.00
C ARG A 188 -2.54 -18.73 3.81
N TYR A 189 -3.28 -18.88 4.91
CA TYR A 189 -3.62 -17.75 5.76
C TYR A 189 -2.39 -17.16 6.47
N GLU A 190 -1.44 -17.99 6.91
CA GLU A 190 -0.15 -17.52 7.45
C GLU A 190 0.61 -16.67 6.42
N VAL A 191 0.69 -17.13 5.16
CA VAL A 191 1.31 -16.38 4.06
C VAL A 191 0.61 -15.03 3.82
N PHE A 192 -0.73 -15.03 3.81
CA PHE A 192 -1.53 -13.81 3.67
C PHE A 192 -1.26 -12.80 4.79
N VAL A 193 -1.21 -13.26 6.05
CA VAL A 193 -0.94 -12.38 7.20
C VAL A 193 0.48 -11.81 7.13
N ALA A 194 1.48 -12.64 6.85
CA ALA A 194 2.86 -12.19 6.73
C ALA A 194 3.03 -11.16 5.60
N ALA A 195 2.48 -11.44 4.42
CA ALA A 195 2.54 -10.53 3.27
C ALA A 195 1.79 -9.20 3.53
N THR A 196 0.68 -9.26 4.26
CA THR A 196 -0.08 -8.07 4.67
C THR A 196 0.74 -7.15 5.59
N LEU A 197 1.43 -7.73 6.57
CA LEU A 197 2.31 -6.99 7.46
C LEU A 197 3.54 -6.43 6.73
N ILE A 198 4.13 -7.19 5.79
CA ILE A 198 5.23 -6.72 4.95
C ILE A 198 4.82 -5.50 4.12
N ARG A 199 3.66 -5.55 3.46
CA ARG A 199 3.12 -4.39 2.71
C ARG A 199 2.85 -3.18 3.61
N ALA A 200 2.54 -3.41 4.88
CA ALA A 200 2.41 -2.37 5.90
C ALA A 200 3.72 -1.87 6.50
N GLY A 201 4.88 -2.38 6.08
CA GLY A 201 6.18 -1.90 6.55
C GLY A 201 6.70 -2.61 7.80
N PHE A 202 6.23 -3.82 8.05
CA PHE A 202 6.80 -4.71 9.07
C PHE A 202 7.86 -5.63 8.46
N GLU A 203 8.94 -5.84 9.21
CA GLU A 203 9.87 -6.96 8.99
C GLU A 203 9.36 -8.20 9.74
N ILE A 204 9.53 -9.39 9.14
CA ILE A 204 9.00 -10.65 9.67
C ILE A 204 10.16 -11.59 10.03
N GLU A 205 10.10 -12.15 11.23
CA GLU A 205 10.99 -13.18 11.75
C GLU A 205 10.16 -14.39 12.18
N PHE A 206 10.31 -15.53 11.50
CA PHE A 206 9.61 -16.76 11.89
C PHE A 206 10.14 -17.29 13.23
N GLU A 207 9.22 -17.74 14.09
CA GLU A 207 9.60 -18.42 15.33
C GLU A 207 10.15 -19.82 15.04
N ASN A 208 10.96 -20.36 15.95
CA ASN A 208 11.56 -21.67 15.76
C ASN A 208 10.56 -22.80 16.06
N GLU A 209 9.84 -23.28 15.03
CA GLU A 209 8.87 -24.38 15.15
C GLU A 209 9.49 -25.74 15.55
N ASP A 210 10.82 -25.90 15.50
CA ASP A 210 11.48 -27.13 15.96
C ASP A 210 11.59 -27.20 17.49
N ASP A 211 11.42 -26.08 18.19
CA ASP A 211 11.35 -26.06 19.64
C ASP A 211 9.95 -26.52 20.11
N ARG A 212 9.90 -27.75 20.64
CA ARG A 212 8.66 -28.34 21.19
C ARG A 212 8.53 -28.14 22.70
N THR A 213 9.45 -27.43 23.34
CA THR A 213 9.45 -27.20 24.79
C THR A 213 8.47 -26.11 25.22
N THR A 214 8.06 -25.24 24.29
CA THR A 214 7.09 -24.19 24.52
C THR A 214 6.14 -24.07 23.32
N THR A 215 5.00 -23.42 23.54
CA THR A 215 4.19 -22.95 22.40
C THR A 215 4.82 -21.69 21.84
N HIS A 216 4.62 -21.44 20.54
CA HIS A 216 5.07 -20.23 19.86
C HIS A 216 3.92 -19.65 19.04
N CYS A 217 3.99 -18.34 18.84
CA CYS A 217 3.27 -17.66 17.77
C CYS A 217 3.89 -17.98 16.41
N GLU A 218 3.19 -17.68 15.32
CA GLU A 218 3.67 -17.99 13.95
C GLU A 218 4.95 -17.21 13.61
N PHE A 219 4.99 -15.91 13.92
CA PHE A 219 6.17 -15.07 13.70
C PHE A 219 6.17 -13.81 14.60
N THR A 220 7.35 -13.22 14.74
CA THR A 220 7.54 -11.88 15.30
C THR A 220 7.56 -10.86 14.15
N ALA A 221 6.75 -9.81 14.28
CA ALA A 221 6.69 -8.69 13.33
C ALA A 221 7.26 -7.42 13.96
N THR A 222 8.21 -6.78 13.29
CA THR A 222 8.86 -5.53 13.74
C THR A 222 8.44 -4.39 12.83
N PHE A 223 7.77 -3.38 13.39
CA PHE A 223 7.39 -2.22 12.60
C PHE A 223 8.61 -1.32 12.37
N THR A 224 9.03 -1.18 11.12
CA THR A 224 10.33 -0.56 10.76
C THR A 224 10.47 0.88 11.26
N ARG A 225 9.40 1.67 11.21
CA ARG A 225 9.44 3.10 11.58
C ARG A 225 9.64 3.34 13.08
N THR A 226 9.06 2.51 13.94
CA THR A 226 9.13 2.69 15.42
C THR A 226 10.03 1.67 16.10
N GLY A 227 10.39 0.58 15.43
CA GLY A 227 11.12 -0.55 16.00
C GLY A 227 10.28 -1.43 16.94
N LYS A 228 8.98 -1.14 17.11
CA LYS A 228 8.10 -1.90 18.00
C LYS A 228 7.85 -3.30 17.44
N ARG A 229 7.95 -4.30 18.31
CA ARG A 229 7.82 -5.72 17.97
C ARG A 229 6.49 -6.26 18.45
N PHE A 230 5.96 -7.23 17.72
CA PHE A 230 4.68 -7.90 18.00
C PHE A 230 4.80 -9.40 17.77
N SER A 231 4.18 -10.19 18.64
CA SER A 231 4.01 -11.63 18.42
C SER A 231 2.71 -11.84 17.65
N VAL A 232 2.79 -12.45 16.47
CA VAL A 232 1.65 -12.56 15.55
C VAL A 232 1.14 -13.99 15.49
N GLU A 233 -0.15 -14.17 15.74
CA GLU A 233 -0.84 -15.44 15.53
C GLU A 233 -1.81 -15.35 14.36
N ALA A 234 -1.78 -16.33 13.46
CA ALA A 234 -2.77 -16.50 12.40
C ALA A 234 -3.66 -17.72 12.68
N LYS A 235 -4.98 -17.54 12.56
CA LYS A 235 -5.95 -18.63 12.72
C LYS A 235 -6.96 -18.63 11.59
N HIS A 236 -6.97 -19.72 10.84
CA HIS A 236 -7.98 -19.98 9.83
C HIS A 236 -9.14 -20.81 10.37
N ARG A 237 -10.38 -20.40 10.08
CA ARG A 237 -11.56 -21.17 10.49
C ARG A 237 -11.89 -22.28 9.50
N ALA A 238 -11.71 -23.53 9.95
CA ALA A 238 -12.21 -24.70 9.25
C ALA A 238 -13.69 -25.01 9.56
N GLY A 239 -14.43 -25.51 8.56
CA GLY A 239 -15.79 -26.03 8.70
C GLY A 239 -16.91 -24.98 8.71
N ALA A 240 -18.16 -25.45 8.73
CA ALA A 240 -19.36 -24.62 8.52
C ALA A 240 -19.85 -23.84 9.76
N ARG A 241 -19.40 -24.20 10.98
CA ARG A 241 -19.83 -23.55 12.22
C ARG A 241 -18.84 -22.46 12.65
N LEU A 242 -19.34 -21.27 12.98
CA LEU A 242 -18.57 -20.14 13.54
C LEU A 242 -18.10 -20.40 14.99
N ARG A 243 -17.22 -21.38 15.19
CA ARG A 243 -16.60 -21.69 16.51
C ARG A 243 -15.36 -20.83 16.77
N MET A 244 -15.47 -19.52 16.54
CA MET A 244 -14.30 -18.63 16.56
C MET A 244 -13.72 -18.39 17.95
N GLY A 245 -14.51 -18.59 19.01
CA GLY A 245 -14.01 -18.48 20.39
C GLY A 245 -12.87 -19.44 20.70
N HIS A 246 -12.90 -20.65 20.15
CA HIS A 246 -11.81 -21.62 20.32
C HIS A 246 -10.53 -21.16 19.62
N LEU A 247 -10.64 -20.55 18.43
CA LEU A 247 -9.50 -20.00 17.70
C LEU A 247 -8.85 -18.85 18.47
N LEU A 248 -9.67 -17.91 18.97
CA LEU A 248 -9.19 -16.80 19.80
C LEU A 248 -8.50 -17.30 21.07
N ILE A 249 -9.14 -18.19 21.83
CA ILE A 249 -8.56 -18.73 23.06
C ILE A 249 -7.25 -19.45 22.76
N GLY A 250 -7.21 -20.30 21.72
CA GLY A 250 -6.00 -21.01 21.33
C GLY A 250 -4.86 -20.07 20.94
N ALA A 251 -5.16 -18.99 20.20
CA ALA A 251 -4.21 -17.95 19.86
C ALA A 251 -3.66 -17.22 21.10
N LEU A 252 -4.54 -16.83 22.02
CA LEU A 252 -4.16 -16.08 23.22
C LEU A 252 -3.40 -16.93 24.25
N GLN A 253 -3.58 -18.25 24.22
CA GLN A 253 -2.83 -19.21 25.06
C GLN A 253 -1.41 -19.49 24.54
N LYS A 254 -1.07 -19.07 23.32
CA LYS A 254 0.32 -19.14 22.85
C LYS A 254 1.22 -18.22 23.67
N ARG A 255 2.42 -18.70 23.96
CA ARG A 255 3.48 -17.85 24.51
C ARG A 255 3.80 -16.76 23.50
N ALA A 256 3.71 -15.51 23.95
CA ALA A 256 4.09 -14.34 23.20
C ALA A 256 5.19 -13.62 23.96
N ASN A 257 6.26 -13.24 23.25
CA ASN A 257 7.38 -12.49 23.81
C ASN A 257 7.15 -10.97 23.71
N HIS A 258 6.17 -10.55 22.91
CA HIS A 258 5.82 -9.15 22.62
C HIS A 258 4.30 -8.94 22.69
N PRO A 259 3.78 -7.70 22.62
CA PRO A 259 2.35 -7.46 22.44
C PRO A 259 1.78 -8.26 21.27
N ARG A 260 0.57 -8.80 21.43
CA ARG A 260 -0.01 -9.74 20.47
C ARG A 260 -0.76 -9.02 19.35
N ILE A 261 -0.59 -9.51 18.13
CA ILE A 261 -1.54 -9.31 17.04
C ILE A 261 -2.13 -10.67 16.69
N VAL A 262 -3.45 -10.79 16.72
CA VAL A 262 -4.16 -12.04 16.44
C VAL A 262 -5.03 -11.83 15.21
N PHE A 263 -4.70 -12.54 14.15
CA PHE A 263 -5.47 -12.62 12.91
C PHE A 263 -6.41 -13.82 12.94
N ILE A 264 -7.70 -13.60 12.69
CA ILE A 264 -8.72 -14.64 12.58
C ILE A 264 -9.43 -14.53 11.23
N ASP A 265 -9.25 -15.52 10.38
CA ASP A 265 -10.03 -15.66 9.16
C ASP A 265 -11.39 -16.26 9.50
N ILE A 266 -12.45 -15.53 9.20
CA ILE A 266 -13.80 -16.07 9.34
C ILE A 266 -14.08 -17.08 8.25
N ASN A 267 -13.47 -17.02 7.06
CA ASN A 267 -13.68 -17.97 5.97
C ASN A 267 -15.16 -18.31 5.67
N MET A 268 -15.95 -17.37 5.16
CA MET A 268 -17.35 -17.63 4.78
C MET A 268 -17.69 -17.05 3.42
N PRO A 269 -18.63 -17.66 2.70
CA PRO A 269 -19.18 -17.04 1.49
C PRO A 269 -19.77 -15.67 1.82
N ASP A 270 -19.35 -14.67 1.03
CA ASP A 270 -19.91 -13.31 1.05
C ASP A 270 -19.84 -12.76 -0.38
N ASP A 271 -20.99 -12.65 -1.04
CA ASP A 271 -21.12 -12.18 -2.42
C ASP A 271 -21.15 -10.64 -2.53
N GLY A 272 -21.19 -9.94 -1.40
CA GLY A 272 -21.26 -8.48 -1.35
C GLY A 272 -22.65 -7.90 -1.61
N SER A 273 -23.71 -8.71 -1.69
CA SER A 273 -25.07 -8.24 -1.98
C SER A 273 -25.70 -7.37 -0.88
N GLU A 274 -25.21 -7.46 0.36
CA GLU A 274 -25.73 -6.70 1.50
C GLU A 274 -25.29 -5.22 1.48
N ALA A 275 -26.26 -4.30 1.42
CA ALA A 275 -26.01 -2.85 1.31
C ALA A 275 -25.29 -2.22 2.53
N ASN A 276 -25.47 -2.77 3.74
CA ASN A 276 -24.94 -2.20 4.99
C ASN A 276 -23.67 -2.90 5.47
N GLY A 277 -22.86 -3.42 4.55
CA GLY A 277 -21.69 -4.23 4.89
C GLY A 277 -22.07 -5.65 5.34
N SER A 278 -21.07 -6.41 5.79
CA SER A 278 -21.23 -7.84 6.09
C SER A 278 -21.87 -8.09 7.46
N ALA A 279 -23.14 -8.51 7.47
CA ALA A 279 -23.85 -8.88 8.70
C ALA A 279 -23.16 -10.05 9.42
N LEU A 280 -22.58 -10.95 8.64
CA LEU A 280 -21.75 -12.04 9.11
C LEU A 280 -20.49 -11.53 9.82
N MET A 281 -19.71 -10.64 9.19
CA MET A 281 -18.52 -10.04 9.81
C MET A 281 -18.88 -9.34 11.12
N ASN A 282 -19.94 -8.53 11.10
CA ASN A 282 -20.43 -7.83 12.29
C ASN A 282 -20.81 -8.82 13.42
N SER A 283 -21.45 -9.95 13.09
CA SER A 283 -21.78 -11.01 14.04
C SER A 283 -20.53 -11.70 14.59
N ALA A 284 -19.54 -11.95 13.72
CA ALA A 284 -18.27 -12.58 14.04
C ALA A 284 -17.47 -11.74 15.05
N VAL A 285 -17.29 -10.44 14.77
CA VAL A 285 -16.62 -9.47 15.66
C VAL A 285 -17.35 -9.35 17.00
N ARG A 286 -18.68 -9.18 17.01
CA ARG A 286 -19.47 -9.12 18.25
C ARG A 286 -19.28 -10.35 19.13
N LYS A 287 -19.25 -11.55 18.54
CA LYS A 287 -19.02 -12.80 19.29
C LYS A 287 -17.63 -12.86 19.90
N LEU A 288 -16.60 -12.41 19.18
CA LEU A 288 -15.23 -12.34 19.70
C LEU A 288 -15.10 -11.33 20.84
N ARG A 289 -15.69 -10.14 20.71
CA ARG A 289 -15.79 -9.15 21.80
C ARG A 289 -16.48 -9.71 23.05
N GLY A 290 -17.45 -10.61 22.87
CA GLY A 290 -18.08 -11.33 23.97
C GLY A 290 -17.15 -12.24 24.79
N PHE A 291 -15.86 -12.37 24.44
CA PHE A 291 -14.84 -13.04 25.25
C PHE A 291 -14.02 -12.10 26.12
N GLU A 292 -14.16 -10.78 25.99
CA GLU A 292 -13.47 -9.84 26.87
C GLU A 292 -13.86 -10.05 28.33
N HIS A 293 -12.88 -9.90 29.22
CA HIS A 293 -13.03 -10.11 30.66
C HIS A 293 -13.43 -11.53 31.07
N LYS A 294 -13.54 -12.48 30.13
CA LYS A 294 -13.75 -13.88 30.47
C LYS A 294 -12.47 -14.48 31.05
N THR A 295 -12.70 -15.39 31.98
CA THR A 295 -11.67 -16.24 32.58
C THR A 295 -11.78 -17.63 31.98
N ILE A 296 -10.68 -18.15 31.45
CA ILE A 296 -10.57 -19.52 30.92
C ILE A 296 -9.56 -20.26 31.78
N ASN A 297 -9.94 -21.42 32.33
CA ASN A 297 -9.10 -22.20 33.25
C ASN A 297 -8.54 -21.39 34.44
N GLY A 298 -9.35 -20.46 34.98
CA GLY A 298 -8.96 -19.62 36.12
C GLY A 298 -8.03 -18.44 35.76
N GLN A 299 -7.66 -18.26 34.48
CA GLN A 299 -6.84 -17.14 34.03
C GLN A 299 -7.62 -16.20 33.10
N GLN A 300 -7.43 -14.90 33.28
CA GLN A 300 -7.95 -13.92 32.34
C GLN A 300 -7.19 -14.05 31.01
N LEU A 301 -7.91 -13.94 29.90
CA LEU A 301 -7.28 -13.90 28.58
C LEU A 301 -6.37 -12.65 28.49
N PRO A 302 -5.19 -12.71 27.85
CA PRO A 302 -4.31 -11.56 27.68
C PRO A 302 -4.84 -10.57 26.63
N PRO A 303 -4.40 -9.29 26.66
CA PRO A 303 -4.74 -8.31 25.64
C PRO A 303 -4.08 -8.64 24.29
N ALA A 304 -4.74 -8.25 23.20
CA ALA A 304 -4.24 -8.39 21.84
C ALA A 304 -4.88 -7.38 20.88
N TYR A 305 -4.17 -6.97 19.84
CA TYR A 305 -4.81 -6.39 18.66
C TYR A 305 -5.46 -7.52 17.86
N LEU A 306 -6.78 -7.46 17.72
CA LEU A 306 -7.57 -8.48 17.05
C LEU A 306 -7.93 -7.99 15.65
N ILE A 307 -7.51 -8.74 14.64
CA ILE A 307 -7.78 -8.47 13.23
C ILE A 307 -8.61 -9.62 12.69
N VAL A 308 -9.83 -9.33 12.26
CA VAL A 308 -10.78 -10.34 11.77
C VAL A 308 -10.96 -10.13 10.27
N THR A 309 -10.69 -11.16 9.46
CA THR A 309 -10.70 -11.05 8.00
C THR A 309 -11.70 -12.01 7.37
N ASN A 310 -12.17 -11.68 6.17
CA ASN A 310 -12.86 -12.61 5.28
C ASN A 310 -12.38 -12.41 3.84
N THR A 311 -11.78 -13.43 3.24
CA THR A 311 -11.36 -13.44 1.82
C THR A 311 -12.06 -14.61 1.10
N PRO A 312 -13.32 -14.42 0.67
CA PRO A 312 -14.22 -15.54 0.32
C PRO A 312 -14.00 -16.12 -1.08
N TRP A 313 -12.88 -15.82 -1.73
CA TRP A 313 -12.61 -16.14 -3.13
C TRP A 313 -12.85 -17.60 -3.52
N HIS A 314 -12.46 -18.53 -2.65
CA HIS A 314 -12.61 -19.96 -2.92
C HIS A 314 -14.05 -20.47 -2.80
N HIS A 315 -14.98 -19.68 -2.23
CA HIS A 315 -16.42 -19.96 -2.25
C HIS A 315 -17.09 -19.49 -3.54
N HIS A 316 -16.42 -18.63 -4.32
CA HIS A 316 -16.97 -17.88 -5.46
C HIS A 316 -16.13 -18.05 -6.72
N LEU A 317 -15.66 -19.27 -7.01
CA LEU A 317 -14.61 -19.54 -8.01
C LEU A 317 -14.89 -18.97 -9.40
N GLU A 318 -16.13 -19.08 -9.88
CA GLU A 318 -16.54 -18.62 -11.20
C GLU A 318 -17.22 -17.23 -11.18
N SER A 319 -17.43 -16.65 -10.00
CA SER A 319 -18.12 -15.38 -9.81
C SER A 319 -17.12 -14.22 -9.69
N THR A 320 -17.45 -13.07 -10.28
CA THR A 320 -16.78 -11.79 -10.04
C THR A 320 -17.38 -11.03 -8.84
N SER A 321 -18.49 -11.51 -8.29
CA SER A 321 -19.18 -10.93 -7.14
C SER A 321 -18.73 -11.61 -5.85
N PHE A 322 -17.93 -10.88 -5.07
CA PHE A 322 -17.52 -11.26 -3.73
C PHE A 322 -17.09 -10.02 -2.93
N ARG A 323 -17.16 -10.11 -1.60
CA ARG A 323 -16.72 -9.02 -0.71
C ARG A 323 -15.64 -9.50 0.24
N CYS A 324 -14.46 -8.89 0.11
CA CYS A 324 -13.42 -9.01 1.12
C CYS A 324 -13.73 -8.04 2.28
N CYS A 325 -13.55 -8.48 3.52
CA CYS A 325 -13.77 -7.66 4.69
C CYS A 325 -12.62 -7.80 5.68
N MET A 326 -12.35 -6.72 6.40
CA MET A 326 -11.50 -6.75 7.57
C MET A 326 -12.05 -5.81 8.64
N ASP A 327 -12.01 -6.27 9.89
CA ASP A 327 -12.27 -5.47 11.08
C ASP A 327 -11.03 -5.52 11.99
N VAL A 328 -10.74 -4.40 12.65
CA VAL A 328 -9.60 -4.26 13.57
C VAL A 328 -10.11 -3.68 14.88
N ASP A 329 -9.82 -4.38 15.98
CA ASP A 329 -10.27 -3.99 17.31
C ASP A 329 -9.23 -4.38 18.37
N GLY A 330 -9.15 -3.65 19.48
CA GLY A 330 -8.31 -4.00 20.60
C GLY A 330 -9.01 -4.95 21.55
N PHE A 331 -8.61 -6.21 21.61
CA PHE A 331 -9.10 -7.16 22.62
C PHE A 331 -8.46 -6.83 23.98
N GLN A 332 -9.25 -6.33 24.93
CA GLN A 332 -8.83 -5.80 26.23
C GLN A 332 -7.81 -4.64 26.13
N ILE A 333 -7.93 -3.81 25.08
CA ILE A 333 -7.15 -2.58 24.90
C ILE A 333 -8.16 -1.41 24.81
N PRO A 334 -8.50 -0.78 25.95
CA PRO A 334 -9.64 0.15 26.02
C PRO A 334 -9.49 1.41 25.15
N ASP A 335 -8.27 1.88 24.92
CA ASP A 335 -7.95 3.05 24.09
C ASP A 335 -7.80 2.72 22.59
N PHE A 336 -7.91 1.44 22.21
CA PHE A 336 -7.89 0.99 20.82
C PHE A 336 -9.15 0.18 20.50
N LYS A 337 -10.28 0.86 20.33
CA LYS A 337 -11.58 0.24 20.04
C LYS A 337 -12.30 1.00 18.94
N ALA A 338 -13.01 0.26 18.09
CA ALA A 338 -13.76 0.86 16.97
C ALA A 338 -14.81 1.91 17.38
N ASN A 339 -15.35 1.83 18.62
CA ASN A 339 -16.44 2.67 19.10
C ASN A 339 -16.07 3.57 20.29
N VAL A 340 -14.78 3.80 20.56
CA VAL A 340 -14.39 4.63 21.70
C VAL A 340 -14.49 6.10 21.35
N MET A 341 -15.37 6.79 22.07
CA MET A 341 -15.45 8.25 22.05
C MET A 341 -14.35 8.80 22.94
N ALA A 342 -13.31 9.37 22.33
CA ALA A 342 -12.28 10.05 23.07
C ALA A 342 -12.86 11.29 23.79
N PRO A 343 -12.48 11.55 25.04
CA PRO A 343 -13.01 12.69 25.81
C PRO A 343 -12.56 14.05 25.27
N SER A 344 -11.51 14.09 24.44
CA SER A 344 -11.00 15.29 23.79
C SER A 344 -10.25 14.92 22.50
N LEU A 345 -9.97 15.92 21.66
CA LEU A 345 -9.12 15.73 20.48
C LEU A 345 -7.70 15.33 20.91
N ARG A 346 -7.16 15.92 21.98
CA ARG A 346 -5.88 15.51 22.57
C ARG A 346 -5.85 14.03 22.93
N ALA A 347 -6.87 13.52 23.62
CA ALA A 347 -6.95 12.10 23.98
C ALA A 347 -7.05 11.20 22.75
N ALA A 348 -7.76 11.64 21.70
CA ALA A 348 -7.83 10.91 20.43
C ALA A 348 -6.47 10.86 19.71
N ILE A 349 -5.74 11.98 19.71
CA ILE A 349 -4.38 12.07 19.13
C ILE A 349 -3.44 11.14 19.90
N GLU A 350 -3.43 11.22 21.23
CA GLU A 350 -2.55 10.42 22.08
C GLU A 350 -2.82 8.91 21.93
N ALA A 351 -4.09 8.50 21.88
CA ALA A 351 -4.47 7.12 21.62
C ALA A 351 -4.04 6.67 20.20
N ARG A 352 -4.20 7.52 19.19
CA ARG A 352 -3.74 7.19 17.84
C ARG A 352 -2.21 7.02 17.78
N GLU A 353 -1.47 7.89 18.46
CA GLU A 353 0.00 7.83 18.52
C GLU A 353 0.50 6.60 19.29
N SER A 354 -0.15 6.19 20.39
CA SER A 354 0.23 4.99 21.16
C SER A 354 0.06 3.69 20.37
N HIS A 355 -0.83 3.70 19.37
CA HIS A 355 -1.18 2.56 18.50
C HIS A 355 -0.86 2.82 17.03
N ILE A 356 0.08 3.72 16.73
CA ILE A 356 0.32 4.19 15.36
C ILE A 356 0.68 3.06 14.40
N GLU A 357 1.34 1.99 14.87
CA GLU A 357 1.69 0.84 14.06
C GLU A 357 0.46 0.10 13.52
N LEU A 358 -0.60 0.02 14.33
CA LEU A 358 -1.84 -0.63 13.93
C LEU A 358 -2.71 0.28 13.07
N HIS A 359 -2.68 1.60 13.30
CA HIS A 359 -3.34 2.55 12.41
C HIS A 359 -2.69 2.58 11.01
N GLU A 360 -1.36 2.47 10.92
CA GLU A 360 -0.67 2.34 9.64
C GLU A 360 -0.90 0.99 8.98
N LEU A 361 -1.00 -0.10 9.76
CA LEU A 361 -1.45 -1.40 9.26
C LEU A 361 -2.86 -1.31 8.65
N MET A 362 -3.82 -0.69 9.34
CA MET A 362 -5.18 -0.50 8.84
C MET A 362 -5.20 0.30 7.54
N ARG A 363 -4.44 1.40 7.46
CA ARG A 363 -4.32 2.22 6.26
C ARG A 363 -3.69 1.43 5.10
N SER A 364 -2.61 0.71 5.38
CA SER A 364 -1.93 -0.14 4.40
C SER A 364 -2.86 -1.21 3.83
N ILE A 365 -3.73 -1.81 4.65
CA ILE A 365 -4.65 -2.84 4.17
C ILE A 365 -5.71 -2.25 3.23
N GLN A 366 -6.15 -1.01 3.48
CA GLN A 366 -7.03 -0.29 2.56
C GLN A 366 -6.30 0.04 1.25
N ASP A 367 -5.11 0.61 1.36
CA ASP A 367 -4.33 1.13 0.23
C ASP A 367 -3.73 0.02 -0.66
N HIS A 368 -3.34 -1.12 -0.07
CA HIS A 368 -2.62 -2.21 -0.73
C HIS A 368 -3.47 -3.48 -0.87
N SER A 369 -4.78 -3.29 -1.10
CA SER A 369 -5.75 -4.38 -1.34
C SER A 369 -5.70 -4.95 -2.76
N ASN A 370 -4.94 -4.33 -3.67
CA ASN A 370 -4.80 -4.72 -5.07
C ASN A 370 -3.38 -5.21 -5.40
N ILE A 371 -3.27 -5.99 -6.48
CA ILE A 371 -1.98 -6.43 -7.02
C ILE A 371 -1.46 -5.36 -8.01
N PRO A 372 -0.20 -4.91 -7.91
CA PRO A 372 0.41 -4.02 -8.90
C PRO A 372 0.33 -4.61 -10.31
N ALA A 373 -0.04 -3.80 -11.31
CA ALA A 373 0.01 -4.25 -12.71
C ALA A 373 1.38 -4.01 -13.35
N THR A 374 2.07 -2.93 -12.93
CA THR A 374 3.40 -2.52 -13.41
C THR A 374 4.50 -2.96 -12.44
N PHE A 375 5.74 -3.00 -12.92
CA PHE A 375 6.89 -3.38 -12.10
C PHE A 375 7.51 -2.21 -11.34
N ASP A 376 7.51 -1.03 -11.95
CA ASP A 376 8.15 0.21 -11.46
C ASP A 376 7.21 1.12 -10.67
N GLY A 377 5.92 0.75 -10.57
CA GLY A 377 4.92 1.60 -9.96
C GLY A 377 4.39 2.68 -10.89
N ASP A 378 4.57 2.56 -12.21
CA ASP A 378 3.84 3.41 -13.15
C ASP A 378 2.34 3.17 -13.09
N VAL A 379 1.56 4.18 -13.47
CA VAL A 379 0.10 4.09 -13.56
C VAL A 379 -0.26 3.21 -14.76
N PRO A 380 -1.07 2.14 -14.59
CA PRO A 380 -1.33 1.17 -15.65
C PRO A 380 -1.89 1.79 -16.94
N GLU A 381 -2.76 2.79 -16.84
CA GLU A 381 -3.31 3.52 -18.00
C GLU A 381 -2.22 4.18 -18.85
N PHE A 382 -1.17 4.72 -18.22
CA PHE A 382 -0.06 5.35 -18.93
C PHE A 382 0.98 4.33 -19.39
N ALA A 383 1.15 3.23 -18.66
CA ALA A 383 2.12 2.18 -18.98
C ALA A 383 1.67 1.28 -20.14
N PHE A 384 0.36 1.04 -20.27
CA PHE A 384 -0.21 0.08 -21.21
C PHE A 384 -1.22 0.68 -22.21
N GLY A 385 -1.64 1.94 -22.04
CA GLY A 385 -2.54 2.62 -22.96
C GLY A 385 -1.86 3.13 -24.23
N ASP A 386 -2.64 3.80 -25.10
CA ASP A 386 -2.21 4.24 -26.44
C ASP A 386 -1.31 5.50 -26.43
N GLY A 387 -0.58 5.73 -25.33
CA GLY A 387 0.37 6.85 -25.22
C GLY A 387 -0.28 8.21 -24.97
N ALA A 388 -1.41 8.25 -24.26
CA ALA A 388 -2.08 9.48 -23.88
C ALA A 388 -1.10 10.47 -23.20
N PRO A 389 -1.04 11.75 -23.64
CA PRO A 389 -0.09 12.71 -23.10
C PRO A 389 -0.46 13.09 -21.66
N ARG A 390 0.34 12.64 -20.70
CA ARG A 390 0.16 12.97 -19.28
C ARG A 390 0.61 14.40 -18.96
N LEU A 391 -0.28 15.20 -18.37
CA LEU A 391 0.09 16.46 -17.73
C LEU A 391 1.00 16.23 -16.52
N VAL A 392 2.16 16.86 -16.54
CA VAL A 392 3.20 16.77 -15.51
C VAL A 392 3.64 18.17 -15.09
N ILE A 393 3.56 18.46 -13.78
CA ILE A 393 4.02 19.71 -13.19
C ILE A 393 5.54 19.85 -13.41
N GLY A 394 5.96 21.06 -13.76
CA GLY A 394 7.32 21.42 -14.12
C GLY A 394 7.71 21.08 -15.57
N ARG A 395 6.77 20.64 -16.42
CA ARG A 395 6.96 20.56 -17.88
C ARG A 395 6.38 21.79 -18.56
N HIS A 396 6.92 22.10 -19.74
CA HIS A 396 6.42 23.19 -20.57
C HIS A 396 5.40 22.68 -21.58
N TYR A 397 4.33 23.44 -21.76
CA TYR A 397 3.28 23.17 -22.74
C TYR A 397 3.04 24.43 -23.56
N LEU A 398 2.70 24.26 -24.84
CA LEU A 398 2.22 25.38 -25.65
C LEU A 398 0.80 25.71 -25.23
N VAL A 399 0.57 26.97 -24.87
CA VAL A 399 -0.71 27.49 -24.43
C VAL A 399 -0.98 28.83 -25.09
N THR A 400 -2.25 29.09 -25.40
CA THR A 400 -2.67 30.37 -25.96
C THR A 400 -2.86 31.38 -24.82
N ASP A 401 -2.17 32.52 -24.90
CA ASP A 401 -2.31 33.61 -23.93
C ASP A 401 -3.60 34.44 -24.16
N HIS A 402 -3.81 35.47 -23.33
CA HIS A 402 -4.97 36.36 -23.44
C HIS A 402 -5.01 37.16 -24.76
N ASP A 403 -3.87 37.28 -25.45
CA ASP A 403 -3.73 37.97 -26.74
C ASP A 403 -3.87 37.01 -27.92
N ALA A 404 -4.33 35.77 -27.68
CA ALA A 404 -4.46 34.71 -28.67
C ALA A 404 -3.11 34.25 -29.29
N ILE A 405 -2.01 34.46 -28.59
CA ILE A 405 -0.66 34.07 -29.03
C ILE A 405 -0.26 32.77 -28.34
N GLU A 406 0.21 31.79 -29.11
CA GLU A 406 0.79 30.57 -28.54
C GLU A 406 2.15 30.86 -27.93
N ARG A 407 2.30 30.53 -26.64
CA ARG A 407 3.56 30.63 -25.92
C ARG A 407 3.80 29.36 -25.11
N PRO A 408 5.06 28.92 -24.97
CA PRO A 408 5.41 27.92 -23.98
C PRO A 408 5.17 28.48 -22.57
N GLY A 409 4.57 27.66 -21.72
CA GLY A 409 4.42 27.93 -20.29
C GLY A 409 4.73 26.70 -19.46
N GLU A 410 5.44 26.89 -18.35
CA GLU A 410 5.69 25.84 -17.37
C GLU A 410 4.43 25.60 -16.55
N LEU A 411 3.96 24.34 -16.50
CA LEU A 411 2.86 23.96 -15.62
C LEU A 411 3.34 23.99 -14.16
N THR A 412 2.83 24.92 -13.35
CA THR A 412 3.26 25.11 -11.96
C THR A 412 2.30 24.49 -10.95
N THR A 413 1.03 24.37 -11.28
CA THR A 413 0.00 23.73 -10.45
C THR A 413 -1.13 23.18 -11.31
N ALA A 414 -1.80 22.13 -10.85
CA ALA A 414 -2.96 21.58 -11.51
C ALA A 414 -3.90 20.88 -10.52
N THR A 415 -5.20 20.87 -10.83
CA THR A 415 -6.22 20.10 -10.12
C THR A 415 -7.26 19.58 -11.11
N VAL A 416 -7.97 18.49 -10.79
CA VAL A 416 -8.96 17.89 -11.68
C VAL A 416 -10.37 18.26 -11.25
N MET A 417 -11.14 18.78 -12.21
CA MET A 417 -12.60 18.94 -12.14
C MET A 417 -13.25 17.69 -12.73
N GLU A 418 -13.43 16.67 -11.89
CA GLU A 418 -13.85 15.33 -12.33
C GLU A 418 -15.19 15.34 -13.07
N ALA A 419 -16.17 16.11 -12.58
CA ALA A 419 -17.50 16.22 -13.20
C ALA A 419 -17.46 16.77 -14.63
N GLU A 420 -16.44 17.57 -14.96
CA GLU A 420 -16.27 18.19 -16.28
C GLU A 420 -15.23 17.47 -17.15
N LYS A 421 -14.58 16.43 -16.61
CA LYS A 421 -13.43 15.73 -17.23
C LYS A 421 -12.34 16.70 -17.71
N ARG A 422 -11.97 17.66 -16.85
CA ARG A 422 -10.95 18.68 -17.16
C ARG A 422 -9.96 18.84 -16.03
N ALA A 423 -8.72 19.19 -16.37
CA ALA A 423 -7.75 19.75 -15.43
C ALA A 423 -7.79 21.29 -15.48
N VAL A 424 -7.81 21.94 -14.33
CA VAL A 424 -7.53 23.37 -14.20
C VAL A 424 -6.05 23.54 -13.93
N CYS A 425 -5.36 24.26 -14.80
CA CYS A 425 -3.90 24.35 -14.83
C CYS A 425 -3.45 25.80 -14.61
N GLY A 426 -2.54 26.01 -13.67
CA GLY A 426 -1.79 27.25 -13.54
C GLY A 426 -0.45 27.12 -14.26
N LEU A 427 -0.15 28.03 -15.17
CA LEU A 427 1.10 28.04 -15.93
C LEU A 427 1.83 29.37 -15.76
N THR A 428 3.15 29.33 -15.73
CA THR A 428 4.02 30.51 -15.84
C THR A 428 4.65 30.53 -17.23
N LEU A 429 4.30 31.54 -18.02
CA LEU A 429 4.81 31.75 -19.38
C LEU A 429 6.27 32.22 -19.36
N ASP A 430 6.98 32.05 -20.46
CA ASP A 430 8.39 32.47 -20.61
C ASP A 430 8.62 33.99 -20.37
N ASN A 431 7.58 34.82 -20.50
CA ASN A 431 7.64 36.25 -20.19
C ASN A 431 7.41 36.57 -18.70
N GLY A 432 7.25 35.55 -17.85
CA GLY A 432 7.00 35.67 -16.40
C GLY A 432 5.52 35.83 -16.02
N THR A 433 4.62 36.00 -16.99
CA THR A 433 3.17 36.11 -16.72
C THR A 433 2.60 34.75 -16.33
N SER A 434 1.73 34.73 -15.32
CA SER A 434 0.99 33.51 -14.95
C SER A 434 -0.41 33.52 -15.52
N ILE A 435 -0.85 32.40 -16.07
CA ILE A 435 -2.19 32.21 -16.63
C ILE A 435 -2.86 30.99 -16.01
N ILE A 436 -4.19 30.96 -16.07
CA ILE A 436 -4.99 29.78 -15.75
C ILE A 436 -5.69 29.32 -17.03
N CYS A 437 -5.56 28.05 -17.36
CA CYS A 437 -6.28 27.44 -18.48
C CYS A 437 -6.95 26.13 -18.04
N THR A 438 -7.80 25.59 -18.92
CA THR A 438 -8.41 24.27 -18.72
C THR A 438 -7.90 23.32 -19.79
N TRP A 439 -7.67 22.07 -19.39
CA TRP A 439 -7.18 21.01 -20.25
C TRP A 439 -8.18 19.85 -20.24
N PRO A 440 -8.70 19.39 -21.39
CA PRO A 440 -9.57 18.22 -21.44
C PRO A 440 -8.78 16.96 -21.05
N LEU A 441 -9.41 16.07 -20.28
CA LEU A 441 -8.85 14.78 -19.89
C LEU A 441 -9.62 13.64 -20.55
N SER A 442 -8.91 12.60 -20.97
CA SER A 442 -9.51 11.37 -21.47
C SER A 442 -10.18 10.54 -20.35
N ASP A 443 -10.97 9.53 -20.72
CA ASP A 443 -11.55 8.61 -19.74
C ASP A 443 -10.48 7.80 -19.00
N GLU A 444 -9.38 7.47 -19.67
CA GLU A 444 -8.21 6.81 -19.07
C GLU A 444 -7.51 7.72 -18.06
N GLU A 445 -7.35 9.01 -18.38
CA GLU A 445 -6.78 9.99 -17.47
C GLU A 445 -7.68 10.20 -16.23
N ILE A 446 -9.00 10.19 -16.40
CA ILE A 446 -9.94 10.27 -15.27
C ILE A 446 -9.89 9.00 -14.42
N ALA A 447 -9.77 7.81 -15.03
CA ALA A 447 -9.59 6.56 -14.29
C ALA A 447 -8.26 6.56 -13.51
N ALA A 448 -7.17 7.01 -14.13
CA ALA A 448 -5.87 7.18 -13.50
C ALA A 448 -5.92 8.17 -12.33
N TRP A 449 -6.57 9.33 -12.51
CA TRP A 449 -6.77 10.33 -11.45
C TRP A 449 -7.54 9.75 -10.26
N ARG A 450 -8.65 9.03 -10.51
CA ARG A 450 -9.45 8.40 -9.44
C ARG A 450 -8.64 7.42 -8.60
N ARG A 451 -7.72 6.66 -9.22
CA ARG A 451 -6.89 5.70 -8.50
C ARG A 451 -5.68 6.34 -7.83
N HIS A 452 -5.11 7.39 -8.41
CA HIS A 452 -3.83 7.97 -7.97
C HIS A 452 -3.84 9.52 -7.97
N PRO A 453 -4.74 10.17 -7.23
CA PRO A 453 -4.96 11.62 -7.34
C PRO A 453 -3.73 12.44 -6.91
N ASP A 454 -3.03 11.99 -5.87
CA ASP A 454 -1.90 12.69 -5.25
C ASP A 454 -0.55 12.54 -5.96
N THR A 455 -0.48 11.79 -7.05
CA THR A 455 0.73 11.67 -7.90
C THR A 455 0.41 11.86 -9.37
N PHE A 456 -0.86 12.07 -9.73
CA PHE A 456 -1.31 12.14 -11.10
C PHE A 456 -0.48 13.11 -11.95
N PHE A 457 -0.17 14.29 -11.42
CA PHE A 457 0.62 15.32 -12.11
C PHE A 457 2.15 15.18 -11.98
N GLY A 458 2.65 14.01 -11.56
CA GLY A 458 4.09 13.71 -11.50
C GLY A 458 4.86 14.40 -10.36
N VAL A 459 4.14 15.00 -9.42
CA VAL A 459 4.62 15.52 -8.13
C VAL A 459 3.66 15.05 -7.04
N VAL A 460 4.11 15.01 -5.78
CA VAL A 460 3.23 14.68 -4.66
C VAL A 460 2.33 15.88 -4.35
N THR A 461 1.02 15.69 -4.47
CA THR A 461 -0.01 16.67 -4.10
C THR A 461 -0.88 16.12 -2.96
N GLN A 462 -1.91 16.86 -2.54
CA GLN A 462 -2.84 16.39 -1.51
C GLN A 462 -3.77 15.30 -2.06
N ARG A 463 -3.86 14.18 -1.35
CA ARG A 463 -4.67 12.99 -1.72
C ARG A 463 -6.16 13.28 -1.76
N SER A 464 -6.62 14.12 -0.84
CA SER A 464 -8.01 14.56 -0.73
C SER A 464 -8.01 15.96 -0.14
N THR A 465 -8.90 16.81 -0.65
CA THR A 465 -9.25 18.09 -0.03
C THR A 465 -10.43 17.95 0.95
N LYS A 466 -11.03 16.76 1.06
CA LYS A 466 -12.12 16.47 1.99
C LYS A 466 -11.55 16.06 3.35
N VAL A 467 -12.06 16.72 4.37
CA VAL A 467 -11.78 16.44 5.78
C VAL A 467 -13.10 16.06 6.44
N GLU A 468 -13.22 14.81 6.86
CA GLU A 468 -14.45 14.22 7.38
C GLU A 468 -14.44 14.08 8.90
N THR A 469 -13.27 14.14 9.53
CA THR A 469 -13.15 14.00 10.99
C THR A 469 -12.23 15.07 11.61
N PRO A 470 -12.39 15.39 12.92
CA PRO A 470 -11.46 16.26 13.63
C PRO A 470 -9.99 15.80 13.56
N LEU A 471 -9.74 14.48 13.57
CA LEU A 471 -8.39 13.92 13.45
C LEU A 471 -7.79 14.16 12.06
N GLN A 472 -8.59 14.03 11.00
CA GLN A 472 -8.12 14.37 9.64
C GLN A 472 -7.84 15.87 9.50
N LEU A 473 -8.64 16.73 10.15
CA LEU A 473 -8.37 18.18 10.13
C LEU A 473 -7.10 18.52 10.91
N TYR A 474 -6.87 17.82 12.02
CA TYR A 474 -5.64 17.91 12.78
C TYR A 474 -4.43 17.54 11.91
N ASP A 475 -4.48 16.43 11.18
CA ASP A 475 -3.40 16.00 10.29
C ASP A 475 -3.13 17.04 9.19
N PHE A 476 -4.18 17.61 8.60
CA PHE A 476 -4.06 18.68 7.62
C PHE A 476 -3.31 19.90 8.17
N PHE A 477 -3.68 20.39 9.35
CA PHE A 477 -2.97 21.51 9.97
C PHE A 477 -1.55 21.12 10.38
N LEU A 478 -1.36 19.94 10.98
CA LEU A 478 -0.04 19.48 11.39
C LEU A 478 0.90 19.39 10.19
N ASP A 479 0.47 18.82 9.07
CA ASP A 479 1.29 18.73 7.87
C ASP A 479 1.68 20.10 7.30
N GLY A 480 0.78 21.09 7.37
CA GLY A 480 1.07 22.46 6.97
C GLY A 480 2.06 23.18 7.90
N PHE A 481 2.09 22.84 9.19
CA PHE A 481 2.86 23.58 10.20
C PHE A 481 4.06 22.81 10.78
N LYS A 482 4.22 21.51 10.53
CA LYS A 482 5.28 20.68 11.13
C LYS A 482 6.70 21.11 10.77
N GLN A 483 6.89 21.81 9.66
CA GLN A 483 8.20 22.39 9.27
C GLN A 483 8.32 23.87 9.63
N THR A 484 7.28 24.49 10.18
CA THR A 484 7.32 25.90 10.59
C THR A 484 8.23 26.05 11.81
N PRO A 485 9.19 27.00 11.79
CA PRO A 485 10.07 27.25 12.94
C PRO A 485 9.29 27.56 14.22
N LYS A 486 9.84 27.17 15.38
CA LYS A 486 9.22 27.37 16.69
C LYS A 486 8.83 28.82 16.93
N GLU A 487 9.71 29.75 16.56
CA GLU A 487 9.54 31.19 16.76
C GLU A 487 8.31 31.70 16.00
N ARG A 488 8.12 31.24 14.75
CA ARG A 488 6.96 31.60 13.93
C ARG A 488 5.64 31.02 14.46
N LEU A 489 5.69 29.84 15.06
CA LEU A 489 4.51 29.28 15.74
C LEU A 489 4.17 30.08 17.00
N LEU A 490 5.18 30.47 17.80
CA LEU A 490 4.97 31.31 18.98
C LEU A 490 4.41 32.69 18.63
N GLU A 491 4.92 33.35 17.58
CA GLU A 491 4.37 34.62 17.09
C GLU A 491 2.86 34.53 16.85
N ARG A 492 2.40 33.43 16.24
CA ARG A 492 0.99 33.15 15.96
C ARG A 492 0.16 32.83 17.22
N MET A 493 0.81 32.52 18.35
CA MET A 493 0.18 32.16 19.61
C MET A 493 0.39 33.19 20.73
N THR A 494 0.90 34.38 20.42
CA THR A 494 1.23 35.43 21.41
C THR A 494 0.06 35.80 22.32
N GLY A 495 -1.19 35.71 21.84
CA GLY A 495 -2.39 36.00 22.63
C GLY A 495 -2.91 34.83 23.49
N ALA A 496 -2.23 33.69 23.52
CA ALA A 496 -2.67 32.53 24.27
C ALA A 496 -2.51 32.72 25.79
N PRO A 497 -3.48 32.32 26.63
CA PRO A 497 -3.41 32.49 28.08
C PRO A 497 -2.25 31.70 28.72
N ASP A 498 -1.84 30.60 28.09
CA ASP A 498 -0.77 29.70 28.51
C ASP A 498 0.55 29.93 27.74
N PHE A 499 0.74 31.11 27.14
CA PHE A 499 1.89 31.40 26.27
C PHE A 499 3.24 31.06 26.90
N GLN A 500 3.43 31.33 28.20
CA GLN A 500 4.66 31.00 28.92
C GLN A 500 4.95 29.49 28.92
N GLU A 501 3.94 28.64 29.00
CA GLU A 501 4.10 27.18 28.92
C GLU A 501 4.47 26.75 27.50
N LEU A 502 3.83 27.32 26.49
CA LEU A 502 4.13 27.05 25.07
C LEU A 502 5.60 27.35 24.72
N THR A 503 6.19 28.41 25.29
CA THR A 503 7.61 28.73 25.04
C THR A 503 8.57 27.63 25.49
N ARG A 504 8.17 26.77 26.43
CA ARG A 504 8.99 25.67 26.96
C ARG A 504 8.95 24.42 26.10
N LEU A 505 8.01 24.31 25.16
CA LEU A 505 7.86 23.14 24.31
C LEU A 505 8.90 23.11 23.19
N ASP A 506 9.27 21.91 22.76
CA ASP A 506 10.01 21.71 21.52
C ASP A 506 9.11 21.97 20.30
N GLN A 507 9.73 22.14 19.13
CA GLN A 507 9.01 22.49 17.90
C GLN A 507 7.93 21.45 17.53
N PRO A 508 8.18 20.12 17.59
CA PRO A 508 7.16 19.13 17.25
C PRO A 508 5.93 19.18 18.16
N LYS A 509 6.12 19.28 19.48
CA LYS A 509 4.99 19.41 20.43
C LYS A 509 4.25 20.71 20.23
N LEU A 510 4.97 21.81 19.97
CA LEU A 510 4.35 23.11 19.71
C LEU A 510 3.50 23.08 18.43
N ALA A 511 3.99 22.47 17.35
CA ALA A 511 3.25 22.29 16.11
C ALA A 511 1.99 21.43 16.31
N SER A 512 2.09 20.35 17.11
CA SER A 512 0.96 19.52 17.49
C SER A 512 -0.12 20.30 18.26
N ILE A 513 0.27 21.11 19.25
CA ILE A 513 -0.70 21.96 19.99
C ILE A 513 -1.30 23.03 19.08
N PHE A 514 -0.49 23.64 18.21
CA PHE A 514 -0.97 24.63 17.26
C PHE A 514 -2.02 24.04 16.29
N ALA A 515 -1.76 22.83 15.78
CA ALA A 515 -2.69 22.12 14.91
C ALA A 515 -4.00 21.78 15.64
N GLU A 516 -3.93 21.26 16.86
CA GLU A 516 -5.11 20.98 17.70
C GLU A 516 -5.96 22.24 17.92
N ARG A 517 -5.34 23.37 18.31
CA ARG A 517 -6.04 24.65 18.50
C ARG A 517 -6.66 25.16 17.21
N SER A 518 -6.00 24.93 16.08
CA SER A 518 -6.54 25.31 14.76
C SER A 518 -7.80 24.52 14.42
N VAL A 519 -7.87 23.23 14.80
CA VAL A 519 -9.10 22.42 14.68
C VAL A 519 -10.22 23.00 15.53
N TYR A 520 -9.96 23.27 16.82
CA TYR A 520 -10.98 23.86 17.70
C TYR A 520 -11.44 25.23 17.21
N GLY A 521 -10.53 26.05 16.70
CA GLY A 521 -10.86 27.34 16.08
C GLY A 521 -11.77 27.19 14.86
N ALA A 522 -11.50 26.22 13.97
CA ALA A 522 -12.33 25.94 12.81
C ALA A 522 -13.74 25.46 13.20
N ILE A 523 -13.84 24.57 14.21
CA ILE A 523 -15.12 24.10 14.75
C ILE A 523 -15.91 25.26 15.37
N ALA A 524 -15.25 26.10 16.17
CA ALA A 524 -15.86 27.27 16.79
C ALA A 524 -16.34 28.30 15.74
N ALA A 525 -15.66 28.39 14.59
CA ALA A 525 -16.05 29.21 13.45
C ALA A 525 -17.19 28.61 12.60
N GLY A 526 -17.72 27.44 12.99
CA GLY A 526 -18.91 26.83 12.38
C GLY A 526 -18.64 25.67 11.41
N LEU A 527 -17.40 25.18 11.32
CA LEU A 527 -17.11 23.96 10.56
C LEU A 527 -17.83 22.76 11.21
N LYS A 528 -18.59 22.03 10.40
CA LYS A 528 -19.26 20.79 10.80
C LYS A 528 -18.67 19.63 10.03
N PHE A 529 -18.45 18.52 10.73
CA PHE A 529 -18.09 17.25 10.12
C PHE A 529 -19.38 16.52 9.72
N ALA A 530 -19.31 15.79 8.60
CA ALA A 530 -20.45 15.07 8.02
C ALA A 530 -20.78 13.80 8.82
#